data_AF-A0A1Y1S755-F1
#
_entry.id   AF-A0A1Y1S755-F1
#
_cell.length_a   1.000
_cell.length_b   1.000
_cell.length_c   1.000
_cell.angle_alpha   90.00
_cell.angle_beta   90.00
_cell.angle_gamma   90.00
#
_symmetry.space_group_name_H-M   'P 1'
#
loop_
_entity.id
_entity.type
_entity.pdbx_description
1 polymer ?
#
loop_
_entity_poly.entity_id
_entity_poly.type
_entity_poly.pdbx_seq_one_letter_code
_entity_poly.pdbx_strand_id
1 'polypeptide(L)'
;MIQTIKTKVADNHIMKEFCKRTGVSSDSVLGIFVILIVVALDSTFIGTSLNNLVCLFFPLQETMAVLKSHNPNVKDMRRCLIVLMTFACLSIAEPLLKHRIPLFAAIKIAFLVSVTFKQSMQEIIQTNIINNVPIGTCNANGKSTISNAAEKAHKAVSEAKAAVNDAESDKNK
;
A
#
# COMPACT_ATOMS: atom_id res chain seq x y z
N MET A 1 -9.17 10.82 17.32
CA MET A 1 -9.30 9.47 17.92
C MET A 1 -8.07 9.06 18.72
N ILE A 2 -6.86 9.06 18.14
CA ILE A 2 -5.61 8.69 18.85
C ILE A 2 -5.29 9.64 20.03
N GLN A 3 -5.44 10.96 19.86
CA GLN A 3 -5.23 11.93 20.96
C GLN A 3 -6.19 11.72 22.15
N THR A 4 -7.44 11.34 21.89
CA THR A 4 -8.48 11.08 22.89
C THR A 4 -8.18 9.81 23.70
N ILE A 5 -7.62 8.80 23.05
CA ILE A 5 -7.17 7.56 23.72
C ILE A 5 -5.92 7.85 24.55
N LYS A 6 -4.95 8.61 24.02
CA LYS A 6 -3.77 9.04 24.77
C LYS A 6 -4.14 9.78 26.06
N THR A 7 -5.05 10.74 25.99
CA THR A 7 -5.51 11.50 27.18
C THR A 7 -6.21 10.59 28.19
N LYS A 8 -7.14 9.73 27.76
CA LYS A 8 -7.81 8.78 28.66
C LYS A 8 -6.87 7.79 29.35
N VAL A 9 -5.83 7.31 28.64
CA VAL A 9 -4.87 6.37 29.21
C VAL A 9 -3.87 7.08 30.14
N ALA A 10 -3.42 8.28 29.77
CA ALA A 10 -2.55 9.10 30.61
C ALA A 10 -3.23 9.57 31.90
N ASP A 11 -4.55 9.78 31.87
CA ASP A 11 -5.34 10.16 33.06
C ASP A 11 -5.77 9.00 33.95
N ASN A 12 -5.48 7.75 33.57
CA ASN A 12 -5.84 6.60 34.37
C ASN A 12 -4.99 6.51 35.65
N HIS A 13 -5.64 6.34 36.79
CA HIS A 13 -5.02 6.30 38.12
C HIS A 13 -3.88 5.26 38.20
N ILE A 14 -4.09 4.07 37.62
CA ILE A 14 -3.11 2.99 37.62
C ILE A 14 -1.85 3.38 36.82
N MET A 15 -2.05 4.06 35.69
CA MET A 15 -0.95 4.49 34.82
C MET A 15 -0.12 5.60 35.47
N LYS A 16 -0.78 6.56 36.14
CA LYS A 16 -0.11 7.62 36.91
C LYS A 16 0.70 7.07 38.08
N GLU A 17 0.14 6.11 38.82
CA GLU A 17 0.83 5.43 39.93
C GLU A 17 2.07 4.66 39.42
N PHE A 18 1.94 3.96 38.30
CA PHE A 18 3.02 3.18 37.69
C PHE A 18 4.14 4.07 37.14
N CYS A 19 3.80 5.15 36.42
CA CYS A 19 4.78 6.14 35.95
C CYS A 19 5.51 6.82 37.11
N LYS A 20 4.80 7.14 38.20
CA LYS A 20 5.44 7.69 39.43
C LYS A 20 6.42 6.72 40.07
N ARG A 21 6.08 5.43 40.15
CA ARG A 21 6.93 4.41 40.78
C ARG A 21 8.15 4.01 39.94
N THR A 22 8.02 4.04 38.62
CA THR A 22 9.07 3.58 37.69
C THR A 22 9.91 4.72 37.11
N GLY A 23 9.44 5.98 37.21
CA GLY A 23 10.08 7.14 36.59
C GLY A 23 9.96 7.17 35.05
N VAL A 24 9.20 6.25 34.47
CA VAL A 24 9.04 6.11 33.02
C VAL A 24 7.87 6.96 32.53
N SER A 25 8.05 7.66 31.40
CA SER A 25 6.99 8.49 30.81
C SER A 25 5.80 7.65 30.33
N SER A 26 4.60 8.23 30.38
CA SER A 26 3.36 7.57 29.94
C SER A 26 3.42 7.12 28.49
N ASP A 27 4.06 7.89 27.62
CA ASP A 27 4.28 7.55 26.21
C ASP A 27 5.15 6.30 26.04
N SER A 28 6.19 6.14 26.86
CA SER A 28 7.05 4.95 26.83
C SER A 28 6.32 3.70 27.34
N VAL A 29 5.50 3.82 28.38
CA VAL A 29 4.69 2.69 28.89
C VAL A 29 3.66 2.24 27.84
N LEU A 30 3.01 3.20 27.18
CA LEU A 30 2.07 2.93 26.09
C LEU A 30 2.76 2.26 24.91
N GLY A 31 3.98 2.71 24.57
CA GLY A 31 4.83 2.07 23.56
C GLY A 31 5.18 0.62 23.92
N ILE A 32 5.65 0.37 25.14
CA ILE A 32 5.97 -0.99 25.62
C ILE A 32 4.74 -1.90 25.61
N PHE A 33 3.57 -1.38 26.03
CA PHE A 33 2.33 -2.14 26.04
C PHE A 33 1.87 -2.51 24.62
N VAL A 34 1.98 -1.59 23.66
CA VAL A 34 1.70 -1.88 22.25
C VAL A 34 2.67 -2.91 21.70
N ILE A 35 3.96 -2.81 22.02
CA ILE A 35 4.96 -3.81 21.62
C ILE A 35 4.63 -5.19 22.20
N LEU A 36 4.25 -5.27 23.48
CA LEU A 36 3.84 -6.51 24.13
C LEU A 36 2.61 -7.14 23.48
N ILE A 37 1.59 -6.34 23.14
CA ILE A 37 0.42 -6.82 22.40
C ILE A 37 0.83 -7.35 21.04
N VAL A 38 1.68 -6.63 20.31
CA VAL A 38 2.18 -7.09 19.01
C VAL A 38 2.94 -8.41 19.14
N VAL A 39 3.82 -8.54 20.14
CA VAL A 39 4.58 -9.78 20.39
C VAL A 39 3.66 -10.94 20.79
N ALA A 40 2.68 -10.68 21.65
CA ALA A 40 1.69 -11.69 22.05
C ALA A 40 0.83 -12.15 20.86
N LEU A 41 0.43 -11.22 19.99
CA LEU A 41 -0.27 -11.55 18.75
C LEU A 41 0.65 -12.36 17.82
N ASP A 42 1.88 -11.93 17.57
CA ASP A 42 2.81 -12.64 16.67
C ASP A 42 3.16 -14.06 17.18
N SER A 43 3.03 -14.29 18.50
CA SER A 43 3.20 -15.60 19.14
C SER A 43 2.01 -16.56 18.98
N THR A 44 0.87 -16.08 18.46
CA THR A 44 -0.34 -16.88 18.25
C THR A 44 -0.59 -17.17 16.77
N PHE A 45 -1.14 -18.35 16.46
CA PHE A 45 -1.51 -18.73 15.07
C PHE A 45 -2.44 -17.69 14.41
N ILE A 46 -3.35 -17.12 15.19
CA ILE A 46 -4.29 -16.08 14.76
C ILE A 46 -3.59 -14.75 14.43
N GLY A 47 -2.50 -14.40 15.12
CA GLY A 47 -1.85 -13.11 14.92
C GLY A 47 -1.19 -12.95 13.56
N THR A 48 -0.66 -14.04 12.97
CA THR A 48 -0.15 -13.98 11.59
C THR A 48 -1.28 -13.72 10.59
N SER A 49 -2.45 -14.35 10.78
CA SER A 49 -3.63 -14.10 9.95
C SER A 49 -4.16 -12.68 10.11
N LEU A 50 -4.26 -12.18 11.36
CA LEU A 50 -4.69 -10.81 11.63
C LEU A 50 -3.72 -9.77 11.06
N ASN A 51 -2.41 -9.99 11.20
CA ASN A 51 -1.38 -9.13 10.61
C ASN A 51 -1.56 -9.01 9.09
N ASN A 52 -1.77 -10.13 8.42
CA ASN A 52 -2.01 -10.15 6.98
C ASN A 52 -3.33 -9.50 6.58
N LEU A 53 -4.38 -9.67 7.39
CA LEU A 53 -5.67 -9.01 7.16
C LEU A 53 -5.56 -7.48 7.28
N VAL A 54 -4.87 -7.00 8.32
CA VAL A 54 -4.60 -5.56 8.51
C VAL A 54 -3.73 -5.02 7.36
N CYS A 55 -2.70 -5.76 6.95
CA CYS A 55 -1.87 -5.36 5.81
C CYS A 55 -2.64 -5.37 4.47
N LEU A 56 -3.60 -6.29 4.29
CA LEU A 56 -4.42 -6.37 3.09
C LEU A 56 -5.39 -5.18 2.95
N PHE A 57 -5.77 -4.56 4.06
CA PHE A 57 -6.66 -3.39 4.06
C PHE A 57 -6.12 -2.25 3.18
N PHE A 58 -4.81 -1.99 3.19
CA PHE A 58 -4.19 -0.89 2.44
C PHE A 58 -4.31 -1.05 0.92
N PRO A 59 -3.85 -2.14 0.28
CA PRO A 59 -4.04 -2.32 -1.15
C PRO A 59 -5.53 -2.43 -1.52
N LEU A 60 -6.38 -2.99 -0.65
CA LEU A 60 -7.82 -3.08 -0.90
C LEU A 60 -8.48 -1.69 -0.93
N GLN A 61 -8.09 -0.79 -0.01
CA GLN A 61 -8.55 0.59 0.04
C GLN A 61 -8.17 1.35 -1.24
N GLU A 62 -6.92 1.23 -1.69
CA GLU A 62 -6.45 1.86 -2.94
C GLU A 62 -7.18 1.30 -4.17
N THR A 63 -7.37 -0.03 -4.20
CA THR A 63 -8.09 -0.70 -5.30
C THR A 63 -9.54 -0.23 -5.37
N MET A 64 -10.22 -0.14 -4.21
CA MET A 64 -11.59 0.37 -4.13
C MET A 64 -11.70 1.83 -4.56
N ALA A 65 -10.70 2.66 -4.24
CA ALA A 65 -10.66 4.05 -4.68
C ALA A 65 -10.53 4.17 -6.20
N VAL A 66 -9.67 3.34 -6.80
CA VAL A 66 -9.50 3.28 -8.27
C VAL A 66 -10.77 2.74 -8.95
N LEU A 67 -11.37 1.67 -8.44
CA LEU A 67 -12.57 1.04 -9.03
C LEU A 67 -13.82 1.93 -8.96
N LYS A 68 -13.93 2.76 -7.92
CA LYS A 68 -15.03 3.73 -7.79
C LYS A 68 -14.81 5.01 -8.61
N SER A 69 -13.60 5.21 -9.14
CA SER A 69 -13.33 6.38 -9.98
C SER A 69 -13.97 6.20 -11.35
N HIS A 70 -14.74 7.19 -11.78
CA HIS A 70 -15.39 7.19 -13.10
C HIS A 70 -14.37 7.26 -14.25
N ASN A 71 -13.17 7.77 -13.97
CA ASN A 71 -12.03 7.79 -14.90
C ASN A 71 -10.71 7.79 -14.10
N PRO A 72 -10.15 6.61 -13.75
CA PRO A 72 -8.96 6.52 -12.93
C PRO A 72 -7.74 7.10 -13.66
N ASN A 73 -7.03 8.02 -13.02
CA ASN A 73 -5.80 8.56 -13.56
C ASN A 73 -4.70 7.47 -13.56
N VAL A 74 -3.82 7.49 -14.56
CA VAL A 74 -2.63 6.63 -14.62
C VAL A 74 -1.80 6.73 -13.33
N LYS A 75 -1.76 7.93 -12.71
CA LYS A 75 -1.10 8.12 -11.41
C LYS A 75 -1.73 7.27 -10.29
N ASP A 76 -3.07 7.20 -10.24
CA ASP A 76 -3.81 6.47 -9.21
C ASP A 76 -3.70 4.96 -9.42
N MET A 77 -3.78 4.50 -10.68
CA MET A 77 -3.51 3.10 -11.02
C MET A 77 -2.08 2.69 -10.67
N ARG A 78 -1.09 3.53 -10.98
CA ARG A 78 0.32 3.31 -10.63
C ARG A 78 0.51 3.18 -9.12
N ARG A 79 -0.08 4.09 -8.34
CA ARG A 79 -0.05 4.04 -6.87
C ARG A 79 -0.64 2.74 -6.34
N CYS A 80 -1.84 2.37 -6.81
CA CYS A 80 -2.49 1.13 -6.43
C CYS A 80 -1.62 -0.11 -6.73
N LEU A 81 -1.03 -0.17 -7.91
CA LEU A 81 -0.14 -1.27 -8.31
C LEU A 81 1.13 -1.34 -7.45
N ILE A 82 1.74 -0.20 -7.11
CA ILE A 82 2.92 -0.14 -6.23
C ILE A 82 2.59 -0.70 -4.84
N VAL A 83 1.46 -0.28 -4.25
CA VAL A 83 1.04 -0.75 -2.92
C VAL A 83 0.75 -2.24 -2.94
N LEU A 84 0.05 -2.73 -3.98
CA LEU A 84 -0.26 -4.16 -4.13
C LEU A 84 0.99 -5.02 -4.32
N MET A 85 1.90 -4.61 -5.22
CA MET A 85 3.18 -5.30 -5.44
C MET A 85 4.01 -5.35 -4.15
N THR A 86 4.06 -4.24 -3.42
CA THR A 86 4.80 -4.17 -2.15
C THR A 86 4.21 -5.13 -1.11
N PHE A 87 2.88 -5.17 -0.98
CA PHE A 87 2.21 -6.12 -0.10
C PHE A 87 2.52 -7.58 -0.47
N ALA A 88 2.47 -7.91 -1.76
CA ALA A 88 2.77 -9.25 -2.25
C ALA A 88 4.21 -9.67 -1.94
N CYS A 89 5.20 -8.83 -2.26
CA CYS A 89 6.61 -9.10 -1.97
C CYS A 89 6.87 -9.30 -0.48
N LEU A 90 6.32 -8.43 0.38
CA LEU A 90 6.50 -8.55 1.83
C LEU A 90 5.83 -9.80 2.40
N SER A 91 4.68 -10.21 1.84
CA SER A 91 3.97 -11.40 2.30
C SER A 91 4.66 -12.70 1.89
N ILE A 92 5.29 -12.74 0.71
CA ILE A 92 6.13 -13.87 0.28
C ILE A 92 7.40 -13.95 1.13
N ALA A 93 8.01 -12.80 1.45
CA ALA A 93 9.23 -12.75 2.26
C ALA A 93 8.97 -12.96 3.77
N GLU A 94 7.74 -12.79 4.24
CA GLU A 94 7.36 -12.89 5.65
C GLU A 94 7.82 -14.17 6.37
N PRO A 95 7.59 -15.40 5.85
CA PRO A 95 8.05 -16.62 6.52
C PRO A 95 9.57 -16.67 6.67
N LEU A 96 10.34 -16.08 5.75
CA LEU A 96 11.80 -16.02 5.82
C LEU A 96 12.29 -14.94 6.80
N LEU A 97 11.63 -13.78 6.79
CA LEU A 97 12.06 -12.61 7.56
C LEU A 97 11.60 -12.65 9.01
N LYS A 98 10.43 -13.25 9.31
CA LYS A 98 9.96 -13.44 10.69
C LYS A 98 10.91 -14.27 11.53
N HIS A 99 11.61 -15.23 10.93
CA HIS A 99 12.58 -16.04 11.66
C HIS A 99 13.81 -15.22 12.10
N ARG A 100 14.17 -14.17 11.34
CA ARG A 100 15.34 -13.33 11.61
C ARG A 100 15.01 -12.08 12.40
N ILE A 101 13.79 -11.57 12.30
CA ILE A 101 13.38 -10.29 12.88
C ILE A 101 12.10 -10.50 13.71
N PRO A 102 12.19 -10.54 15.05
CA PRO A 102 11.06 -10.83 15.94
C PRO A 102 9.99 -9.72 15.98
N LEU A 103 10.18 -8.61 15.27
CA LEU A 103 9.20 -7.52 15.09
C LEU A 103 8.85 -7.28 13.62
N PHE A 104 9.07 -8.27 12.74
CA PHE A 104 8.84 -8.13 11.31
C PHE A 104 7.38 -7.74 11.01
N ALA A 105 6.41 -8.27 11.76
CA ALA A 105 4.99 -7.92 11.58
C ALA A 105 4.73 -6.41 11.76
N ALA A 106 5.25 -5.80 12.83
CA ALA A 106 5.14 -4.36 13.05
C ALA A 106 5.87 -3.55 11.98
N ILE A 107 7.07 -3.98 11.59
CA ILE A 107 7.86 -3.33 10.54
C ILE A 107 7.12 -3.39 9.21
N LYS A 108 6.53 -4.54 8.86
CA LYS A 108 5.71 -4.74 7.66
C LYS A 108 4.55 -3.76 7.63
N ILE A 109 3.79 -3.65 8.71
CA ILE A 109 2.66 -2.70 8.81
C ILE A 109 3.16 -1.26 8.64
N ALA A 110 4.18 -0.84 9.41
CA ALA A 110 4.71 0.52 9.37
C ALA A 110 5.25 0.88 7.97
N PHE A 111 5.91 -0.06 7.32
CA PHE A 111 6.41 0.11 5.96
C PHE A 111 5.27 0.21 4.95
N LEU A 112 4.25 -0.67 5.02
CA LEU A 112 3.11 -0.63 4.11
C LEU A 112 2.29 0.65 4.26
N VAL A 113 2.09 1.12 5.50
CA VAL A 113 1.50 2.44 5.80
C VAL A 113 2.32 3.55 5.15
N SER A 114 3.66 3.51 5.30
CA SER A 114 4.55 4.51 4.71
C SER A 114 4.45 4.53 3.19
N VAL A 115 4.40 3.37 2.54
CA VAL A 115 4.25 3.26 1.08
C VAL A 115 2.88 3.75 0.61
N THR A 116 1.82 3.48 1.37
CA THR A 116 0.46 3.90 1.02
C THR A 116 0.31 5.42 1.09
N PHE A 117 0.82 6.06 2.15
CA PHE A 117 0.58 7.49 2.39
C PHE A 117 1.70 8.43 1.92
N LYS A 118 2.95 7.96 1.76
CA LYS A 118 4.07 8.81 1.31
C LYS A 118 4.38 8.56 -0.15
N GLN A 119 4.15 9.58 -0.98
CA GLN A 119 4.45 9.52 -2.40
C GLN A 119 5.96 9.32 -2.68
N SER A 120 6.84 9.89 -1.84
CA SER A 120 8.29 9.68 -1.96
C SER A 120 8.70 8.21 -1.84
N MET A 121 8.04 7.43 -0.98
CA MET A 121 8.32 5.99 -0.85
C MET A 121 7.85 5.22 -2.08
N GLN A 122 6.74 5.64 -2.68
CA GLN A 122 6.24 5.05 -3.93
C GLN A 122 7.21 5.29 -5.08
N GLU A 123 7.75 6.50 -5.19
CA GLU A 123 8.75 6.88 -6.20
C GLU A 123 10.07 6.11 -6.02
N ILE A 124 10.51 5.90 -4.77
CA ILE A 124 11.69 5.08 -4.45
C ILE A 124 11.48 3.64 -4.89
N ILE A 125 10.33 3.03 -4.56
CA ILE A 125 10.01 1.65 -4.93
C ILE A 125 9.93 1.51 -6.44
N GLN A 126 9.29 2.48 -7.09
CA GLN A 126 9.21 2.50 -8.54
C GLN A 126 10.59 2.55 -9.19
N THR A 127 11.44 3.47 -8.74
CA THR A 127 12.73 3.72 -9.39
C THR A 127 13.72 2.59 -9.12
N ASN A 128 13.76 2.07 -7.89
CA ASN A 128 14.77 1.08 -7.48
C ASN A 128 14.34 -0.37 -7.70
N ILE A 129 13.04 -0.64 -7.69
CA ILE A 129 12.54 -2.01 -7.80
C ILE A 129 11.88 -2.18 -9.16
N ILE A 130 10.79 -1.45 -9.43
CA ILE A 130 9.93 -1.72 -10.60
C ILE A 130 10.66 -1.46 -11.91
N ASN A 131 11.36 -0.33 -12.03
CA ASN A 131 12.08 0.02 -13.27
C ASN A 131 13.27 -0.91 -13.54
N ASN A 132 13.77 -1.59 -12.52
CA ASN A 132 14.88 -2.53 -12.62
C ASN A 132 14.42 -3.96 -12.89
N VAL A 133 13.11 -4.24 -12.87
CA VAL A 133 12.58 -5.55 -13.28
C VAL A 133 12.69 -5.66 -14.81
N PRO A 134 13.39 -6.68 -15.34
CA PRO A 134 13.53 -6.83 -16.78
C PRO A 134 12.17 -7.01 -17.46
N ILE A 135 11.93 -6.26 -18.53
CA ILE A 135 10.67 -6.30 -19.29
C ILE A 135 10.39 -7.71 -19.85
N GLY A 136 11.46 -8.48 -20.11
CA GLY A 136 11.37 -9.87 -20.57
C GLY A 136 10.63 -10.81 -19.60
N THR A 137 10.69 -10.56 -18.29
CA THR A 137 9.96 -11.35 -17.28
C THR A 137 8.46 -11.05 -17.21
N CYS A 138 7.99 -9.95 -17.80
CA CYS A 138 6.58 -9.56 -17.79
C CYS A 138 5.82 -9.99 -19.06
N ASN A 139 6.49 -10.70 -19.97
CA ASN A 139 5.96 -11.06 -21.28
C ASN A 139 5.27 -12.44 -21.22
N ALA A 140 4.11 -12.52 -20.58
CA ALA A 140 3.41 -13.78 -20.34
C ALA A 140 3.02 -14.56 -21.63
N ASN A 141 2.93 -13.88 -22.78
CA ASN A 141 2.41 -14.47 -24.04
C ASN A 141 3.27 -14.21 -25.29
N GLY A 142 4.54 -13.84 -25.14
CA GLY A 142 5.45 -13.63 -26.30
C GLY A 142 5.06 -12.48 -27.27
N LYS A 143 4.03 -11.70 -26.94
CA LYS A 143 3.62 -10.50 -27.66
C LYS A 143 3.84 -9.29 -26.76
N SER A 144 4.60 -8.31 -27.24
CA SER A 144 4.85 -7.06 -26.51
C SER A 144 3.52 -6.38 -26.15
N THR A 145 3.07 -6.55 -24.91
CA THR A 145 1.82 -5.99 -24.39
C THR A 145 1.80 -4.46 -24.52
N ILE A 146 2.98 -3.84 -24.43
CA ILE A 146 3.19 -2.40 -24.61
C ILE A 146 2.97 -2.00 -26.07
N SER A 147 3.48 -2.77 -27.03
CA SER A 147 3.28 -2.51 -28.47
C SER A 147 1.80 -2.61 -28.84
N ASN A 148 1.11 -3.65 -28.37
CA ASN A 148 -0.32 -3.83 -28.63
C ASN A 148 -1.18 -2.73 -27.98
N ALA A 149 -0.80 -2.26 -26.78
CA ALA A 149 -1.49 -1.15 -26.13
C ALA A 149 -1.29 0.16 -26.89
N ALA A 150 -0.07 0.43 -27.37
CA ALA A 150 0.23 1.60 -28.20
C ALA A 150 -0.53 1.56 -29.53
N GLU A 151 -0.57 0.40 -30.19
CA GLU A 151 -1.31 0.22 -31.45
C GLU A 151 -2.81 0.45 -31.27
N LYS A 152 -3.41 -0.09 -30.20
CA LYS A 152 -4.83 0.17 -29.87
C LYS A 152 -5.10 1.63 -29.56
N ALA A 153 -4.20 2.31 -28.84
CA ALA A 153 -4.32 3.73 -28.55
C ALA A 153 -4.25 4.58 -29.84
N HIS A 154 -3.30 4.27 -30.74
CA HIS A 154 -3.20 4.92 -32.04
C HIS A 154 -4.44 4.72 -32.89
N LYS A 155 -5.01 3.50 -32.87
CA LYS A 155 -6.24 3.19 -33.61
C LYS A 155 -7.44 3.98 -33.06
N ALA A 156 -7.60 4.06 -31.74
CA ALA A 156 -8.66 4.85 -31.12
C ALA A 156 -8.55 6.35 -31.43
N VAL A 157 -7.32 6.90 -31.44
CA VAL A 157 -7.09 8.31 -31.83
C VAL A 157 -7.39 8.55 -33.32
N SER A 158 -7.06 7.59 -34.17
CA SER A 158 -7.38 7.62 -35.61
C SER A 158 -8.90 7.64 -35.84
N GLU A 159 -9.62 6.74 -35.19
CA GLU A 159 -11.09 6.63 -35.28
C GLU A 159 -11.78 7.90 -34.74
N ALA A 160 -11.29 8.46 -33.63
CA ALA A 160 -11.80 9.72 -33.09
C ALA A 160 -11.56 10.91 -34.03
N LYS A 161 -10.40 10.99 -34.70
CA LYS A 161 -10.12 12.04 -35.69
C LYS A 161 -10.98 11.91 -36.95
N ALA A 162 -11.22 10.68 -37.42
CA ALA A 162 -12.10 10.43 -38.55
C ALA A 162 -13.53 10.88 -38.24
N ALA A 163 -14.06 10.54 -37.06
CA ALA A 163 -15.39 10.96 -36.62
C ALA A 163 -15.55 12.48 -36.49
N VAL A 164 -14.48 13.21 -36.08
CA VAL A 164 -14.49 14.68 -36.02
C VAL A 164 -14.51 15.29 -37.42
N ASN A 165 -13.73 14.75 -38.36
CA ASN A 165 -13.68 15.24 -39.73
C ASN A 165 -15.00 14.98 -40.49
N ASP A 166 -15.64 13.83 -40.26
CA ASP A 166 -16.95 13.52 -40.85
C ASP A 166 -18.05 14.44 -40.30
N ALA A 167 -18.01 14.78 -39.01
CA ALA A 167 -18.95 15.70 -38.37
C ALA A 167 -18.76 17.18 -38.82
N GLU A 168 -17.56 17.59 -39.23
CA GLU A 168 -17.31 18.91 -39.83
C GLU A 168 -17.73 18.97 -41.30
N SER A 169 -17.61 17.87 -42.04
CA SER A 169 -18.04 17.76 -43.44
C SER A 169 -19.56 17.90 -43.60
N ASP A 170 -20.34 17.34 -42.67
CA ASP A 170 -21.80 17.47 -42.65
C ASP A 170 -22.32 18.85 -42.22
N LYS A 171 -21.50 19.69 -41.56
CA LYS A 171 -21.87 21.07 -41.19
C LYS A 171 -21.64 22.10 -42.30
N ASN A 172 -20.85 21.76 -43.30
CA ASN A 172 -20.52 22.64 -44.44
C ASN A 172 -21.33 22.32 -45.71
N LYS A 173 -22.37 21.49 -45.59
CA LYS A 173 -23.34 21.16 -46.64
C LYS A 173 -24.70 21.77 -46.33
#